data_AF-A0A936JXK6-F1
#
_entry.id   AF-A0A936JXK6-F1
#
_cell.length_a   1.000
_cell.length_b   1.000
_cell.length_c   1.000
_cell.angle_alpha   90.00
_cell.angle_beta   90.00
_cell.angle_gamma   90.00
#
_symmetry.space_group_name_H-M   'P 1'
#
loop_
_entity.id
_entity.type
_entity.pdbx_description
1 polymer ?
#
loop_
_entity_poly.entity_id
_entity_poly.type
_entity_poly.pdbx_seq_one_letter_code
_entity_poly.pdbx_strand_id
1 'polypeptide(L)'
;MKTISLLAAIIFSLFTINTSTAQSATTETIKVWGNCGMCKTTIEKAAKKAGAKKAEWNEDSKELKVSYAASKTSSAKIQEAIAKSGYDTQDFTAVKSAYDNLHGCCKYDRKEATASTASYYCPMKCEGDKIYDKAGTCPKCGMNLKEKKEPAKMEAMNTYSCPMHAAVTSAKPGKCPDCGMDLKPKQ
;
A
#
# COMPACT_ATOMS: atom_id res chain seq x y z
N MET A 1 -47.64 -35.67 58.22
CA MET A 1 -46.51 -35.50 57.27
C MET A 1 -47.12 -35.39 55.88
N LYS A 2 -47.29 -34.21 55.26
CA LYS A 2 -46.24 -33.34 54.73
C LYS A 2 -46.80 -31.92 54.60
N THR A 3 -46.19 -31.00 55.30
CA THR A 3 -46.50 -29.57 55.30
C THR A 3 -45.31 -28.82 54.69
N ILE A 4 -45.62 -27.78 53.89
CA ILE A 4 -44.85 -26.53 53.70
C ILE A 4 -43.57 -26.58 52.84
N SER A 5 -43.60 -25.85 51.70
CA SER A 5 -42.75 -24.67 51.39
C SER A 5 -42.90 -24.31 49.91
N LEU A 6 -43.61 -23.24 49.52
CA LEU A 6 -43.18 -21.83 49.45
C LEU A 6 -41.90 -21.59 48.61
N LEU A 7 -42.11 -20.95 47.45
CA LEU A 7 -41.32 -19.83 46.91
C LEU A 7 -39.77 -19.95 46.94
N ALA A 8 -39.17 -20.46 45.87
CA ALA A 8 -37.86 -20.00 45.34
C ALA A 8 -37.40 -20.86 44.15
N ALA A 9 -37.32 -20.28 42.94
CA ALA A 9 -36.36 -20.58 41.85
C ALA A 9 -36.85 -19.93 40.54
N ILE A 10 -36.63 -18.62 40.36
CA ILE A 10 -35.57 -18.09 39.46
C ILE A 10 -35.96 -18.36 37.98
N ILE A 11 -36.68 -17.45 37.33
CA ILE A 11 -36.09 -16.43 36.43
C ILE A 11 -34.85 -16.98 35.69
N PHE A 12 -35.03 -18.03 34.87
CA PHE A 12 -34.10 -18.29 33.77
C PHE A 12 -34.60 -17.50 32.55
N SER A 13 -34.55 -16.18 32.70
CA SER A 13 -34.54 -15.25 31.58
C SER A 13 -33.46 -15.74 30.62
N LEU A 14 -33.88 -16.06 29.39
CA LEU A 14 -33.03 -16.29 28.23
C LEU A 14 -32.28 -15.00 27.92
N PHE A 15 -31.31 -14.66 28.76
CA PHE A 15 -30.33 -13.63 28.47
C PHE A 15 -29.28 -14.29 27.58
N THR A 16 -29.61 -14.39 26.28
CA THR A 16 -28.61 -14.68 25.24
C THR A 16 -27.61 -13.53 25.27
N ILE A 17 -26.48 -13.76 25.93
CA ILE A 17 -25.34 -12.86 25.91
C ILE A 17 -24.80 -12.90 24.47
N ASN A 18 -25.28 -11.98 23.64
CA ASN A 18 -24.68 -11.71 22.34
C ASN A 18 -23.31 -11.07 22.62
N THR A 19 -22.27 -11.88 22.80
CA THR A 19 -20.90 -11.39 22.86
C THR A 19 -20.51 -10.95 21.46
N SER A 20 -20.86 -9.72 21.11
CA SER A 20 -20.31 -9.01 19.96
C SER A 20 -18.82 -8.82 20.22
N THR A 21 -17.99 -9.76 19.77
CA THR A 21 -16.55 -9.53 19.72
C THR A 21 -16.33 -8.31 18.82
N ALA A 22 -15.99 -7.17 19.42
CA ALA A 22 -15.55 -5.99 18.70
C ALA A 22 -14.25 -6.37 17.98
N GLN A 23 -14.38 -6.86 16.75
CA GLN A 23 -13.25 -7.26 15.93
C GLN A 23 -12.39 -6.02 15.71
N SER A 24 -11.19 -5.99 16.30
CA SER A 24 -10.27 -4.85 16.27
C SER A 24 -10.12 -4.32 14.84
N ALA A 25 -10.83 -3.22 14.57
CA ALA A 25 -10.86 -2.58 13.27
C ALA A 25 -9.76 -1.51 13.26
N THR A 26 -8.77 -1.69 12.40
CA THR A 26 -7.74 -0.69 12.14
C THR A 26 -8.38 0.45 11.37
N THR A 27 -8.18 1.69 11.84
CA THR A 27 -8.66 2.89 11.16
C THR A 27 -7.48 3.78 10.85
N GLU A 28 -7.32 4.16 9.59
CA GLU A 28 -6.18 4.92 9.09
C GLU A 28 -6.65 5.96 8.07
N THR A 29 -5.86 7.03 7.94
CA THR A 29 -6.04 8.09 6.95
C THR A 29 -4.94 7.99 5.92
N ILE A 30 -5.32 7.97 4.64
CA ILE A 30 -4.41 7.79 3.50
C ILE A 30 -4.59 8.98 2.57
N LYS A 31 -3.50 9.64 2.16
CA LYS A 31 -3.57 10.67 1.14
C LYS A 31 -3.85 10.05 -0.24
N VAL A 32 -4.87 10.54 -0.94
CA VAL A 32 -5.28 10.07 -2.27
C VAL A 32 -5.65 11.26 -3.13
N TRP A 33 -5.01 11.41 -4.28
CA TRP A 33 -5.25 12.55 -5.15
C TRP A 33 -6.54 12.38 -5.97
N GLY A 34 -7.32 13.45 -6.06
CA GLY A 34 -8.59 13.53 -6.78
C GLY A 34 -9.17 14.95 -6.64
N ASN A 35 -10.13 15.28 -7.50
CA ASN A 35 -10.60 16.66 -7.67
C ASN A 35 -12.13 16.82 -7.84
N CYS A 36 -12.91 15.73 -7.83
CA CYS A 36 -14.35 15.82 -8.00
C CYS A 36 -15.07 14.65 -7.28
N GLY A 37 -16.38 14.81 -7.03
CA GLY A 37 -17.23 13.77 -6.42
C GLY A 37 -17.29 12.44 -7.20
N MET A 38 -16.98 12.46 -8.50
CA MET A 38 -16.81 11.21 -9.27
C MET A 38 -15.56 10.44 -8.83
N CYS A 39 -14.47 11.16 -8.51
CA CYS A 39 -13.25 10.55 -7.99
C CYS A 39 -13.52 9.92 -6.63
N LYS A 40 -14.24 10.62 -5.75
CA LYS A 40 -14.68 10.09 -4.45
C LYS A 40 -15.30 8.70 -4.58
N THR A 41 -16.28 8.58 -5.48
CA THR A 41 -17.02 7.33 -5.70
C THR A 41 -16.08 6.20 -6.16
N THR A 42 -15.15 6.49 -7.08
CA THR A 42 -14.23 5.50 -7.61
C THR A 42 -13.19 5.07 -6.57
N ILE A 43 -12.60 6.03 -5.86
CA ILE A 43 -11.61 5.81 -4.79
C ILE A 43 -12.23 4.95 -3.67
N GLU A 44 -13.40 5.32 -3.16
CA GLU A 44 -14.06 4.58 -2.09
C GLU A 44 -14.47 3.16 -2.53
N LYS A 45 -14.93 3.01 -3.77
CA LYS A 45 -15.28 1.70 -4.33
C LYS A 45 -14.05 0.81 -4.50
N ALA A 46 -12.92 1.37 -4.93
CA ALA A 46 -11.65 0.63 -5.02
C ALA A 46 -11.19 0.17 -3.63
N ALA A 47 -11.24 1.05 -2.62
CA ALA A 47 -10.88 0.71 -1.24
C ALA A 47 -11.77 -0.38 -0.64
N LYS A 48 -13.10 -0.29 -0.82
CA LYS A 48 -14.06 -1.31 -0.35
C LYS A 48 -13.84 -2.65 -1.04
N LYS A 49 -13.62 -2.66 -2.37
CA LYS A 49 -13.26 -3.87 -3.13
C LYS A 49 -11.94 -4.50 -2.64
N ALA A 50 -11.00 -3.68 -2.18
CA ALA A 50 -9.75 -4.13 -1.58
C ALA A 50 -9.90 -4.64 -0.13
N GLY A 51 -11.11 -4.67 0.43
CA GLY A 51 -11.40 -5.24 1.74
C GLY A 51 -11.60 -4.22 2.87
N ALA A 52 -11.65 -2.91 2.56
CA ALA A 52 -12.03 -1.91 3.54
C ALA A 52 -13.51 -2.08 3.95
N LYS A 53 -13.80 -2.09 5.26
CA LYS A 53 -15.17 -2.09 5.79
C LYS A 53 -15.82 -0.72 5.62
N LYS A 54 -15.07 0.35 5.89
CA LYS A 54 -15.46 1.74 5.62
C LYS A 54 -14.40 2.42 4.78
N ALA A 55 -14.83 3.31 3.89
CA ALA A 55 -13.96 4.12 3.05
C ALA A 55 -14.72 5.41 2.77
N GLU A 56 -14.16 6.54 3.19
CA GLU A 56 -14.74 7.87 3.06
C GLU A 56 -13.63 8.83 2.59
N TRP A 57 -13.72 9.30 1.35
CA TRP A 57 -12.75 10.24 0.79
C TRP A 57 -13.30 11.66 0.80
N ASN A 58 -12.44 12.61 1.17
CA ASN A 58 -12.74 14.03 1.21
C ASN A 58 -11.99 14.78 0.09
N GLU A 59 -12.72 15.62 -0.66
CA GLU A 59 -12.20 16.33 -1.83
C GLU A 59 -11.26 17.49 -1.47
N ASP A 60 -11.60 18.20 -0.38
CA ASP A 60 -10.86 19.36 0.11
C ASP A 60 -9.52 18.95 0.71
N SER A 61 -9.51 17.94 1.59
CA SER A 61 -8.28 17.46 2.23
C SER A 61 -7.51 16.46 1.38
N LYS A 62 -8.15 15.84 0.38
CA LYS A 62 -7.60 14.74 -0.43
C LYS A 62 -7.20 13.54 0.43
N GLU A 63 -7.95 13.30 1.49
CA GLU A 63 -7.72 12.22 2.44
C GLU A 63 -8.83 11.18 2.37
N LEU A 64 -8.42 9.93 2.27
CA LEU A 64 -9.26 8.76 2.39
C LEU A 64 -9.15 8.20 3.81
N LYS A 65 -10.25 8.26 4.57
CA LYS A 65 -10.36 7.55 5.85
C LYS A 65 -10.89 6.14 5.61
N VAL A 66 -10.11 5.13 5.96
CA VAL A 66 -10.51 3.72 5.84
C VAL A 66 -10.54 3.04 7.19
N SER A 67 -11.48 2.11 7.33
CA SER A 67 -11.53 1.18 8.45
C SER A 67 -11.57 -0.24 7.92
N TYR A 68 -10.67 -1.10 8.39
CA TYR A 68 -10.52 -2.46 7.89
C TYR A 68 -10.06 -3.42 8.99
N ALA A 69 -10.24 -4.73 8.76
CA ALA A 69 -9.69 -5.76 9.63
C ALA A 69 -8.33 -6.18 9.08
N ALA A 70 -7.28 -6.13 9.92
CA ALA A 70 -5.91 -6.50 9.52
C ALA A 70 -5.80 -7.95 9.01
N SER A 71 -6.72 -8.83 9.41
CA SER A 71 -6.83 -10.20 8.91
C SER A 71 -7.38 -10.31 7.49
N LYS A 72 -8.06 -9.27 6.97
CA LYS A 72 -8.69 -9.26 5.65
C LYS A 72 -7.90 -8.45 4.61
N THR A 73 -7.31 -7.33 5.02
CA THR A 73 -6.57 -6.44 4.11
C THR A 73 -5.56 -5.58 4.87
N SER A 74 -4.82 -4.76 4.14
CA SER A 74 -3.83 -3.81 4.66
C SER A 74 -3.88 -2.47 3.92
N SER A 75 -3.31 -1.43 4.51
CA SER A 75 -3.14 -0.12 3.87
C SER A 75 -2.50 -0.24 2.47
N ALA A 76 -1.41 -1.00 2.35
CA ALA A 76 -0.73 -1.22 1.08
C ALA A 76 -1.65 -1.83 0.00
N LYS A 77 -2.45 -2.87 0.34
CA LYS A 77 -3.39 -3.48 -0.62
C LYS A 77 -4.50 -2.53 -1.05
N ILE A 78 -4.99 -1.69 -0.12
CA ILE A 78 -5.98 -0.67 -0.40
C ILE A 78 -5.41 0.37 -1.36
N GLN A 79 -4.20 0.87 -1.07
CA GLN A 79 -3.52 1.86 -1.89
C GLN A 79 -3.19 1.35 -3.29
N GLU A 80 -2.67 0.12 -3.42
CA GLU A 80 -2.44 -0.51 -4.72
C GLU A 80 -3.72 -0.63 -5.56
N ALA A 81 -4.85 -0.96 -4.94
CA ALA A 81 -6.13 -1.07 -5.63
C ALA A 81 -6.62 0.31 -6.14
N ILE A 82 -6.41 1.36 -5.36
CA ILE A 82 -6.72 2.74 -5.73
C ILE A 82 -5.81 3.21 -6.88
N ALA A 83 -4.50 2.93 -6.80
CA ALA A 83 -3.53 3.19 -7.87
C ALA A 83 -3.89 2.47 -9.18
N LYS A 84 -4.34 1.21 -9.11
CA LYS A 84 -4.84 0.45 -10.27
C LYS A 84 -6.11 1.06 -10.88
N SER A 85 -6.90 1.79 -10.09
CA SER A 85 -8.07 2.53 -10.58
C SER A 85 -7.74 3.91 -11.18
N GLY A 86 -6.46 4.29 -11.20
CA GLY A 86 -5.98 5.52 -11.84
C GLY A 86 -5.61 6.64 -10.88
N TYR A 87 -5.78 6.47 -9.56
CA TYR A 87 -5.50 7.51 -8.57
C TYR A 87 -4.22 7.24 -7.79
N ASP A 88 -3.30 8.18 -7.81
CA ASP A 88 -2.14 8.16 -6.93
C ASP A 88 -2.59 8.18 -5.46
N THR A 89 -1.83 7.49 -4.62
CA THR A 89 -1.93 7.47 -3.17
C THR A 89 -0.58 7.80 -2.57
N GLN A 90 -0.55 8.13 -1.28
CA GLN A 90 0.66 8.52 -0.56
C GLN A 90 1.88 7.65 -0.89
N ASP A 91 1.70 6.33 -0.95
CA ASP A 91 2.79 5.37 -1.14
C ASP A 91 2.78 4.67 -2.52
N PHE A 92 1.73 4.84 -3.34
CA PHE A 92 1.60 4.16 -4.64
C PHE A 92 1.12 5.10 -5.73
N THR A 93 1.88 5.17 -6.82
CA THR A 93 1.53 5.96 -8.00
C THR A 93 0.71 5.13 -8.98
N ALA A 94 -0.35 5.73 -9.54
CA ALA A 94 -1.18 5.10 -10.54
C ALA A 94 -0.43 4.88 -11.86
N VAL A 95 -0.69 3.73 -12.48
CA VAL A 95 -0.17 3.41 -13.80
C VAL A 95 -0.63 4.48 -14.79
N LYS A 96 0.29 4.98 -15.62
CA LYS A 96 -0.01 6.07 -16.57
C LYS A 96 -1.25 5.80 -17.41
N SER A 97 -1.43 4.56 -17.91
CA SER A 97 -2.62 4.19 -18.68
C SER A 97 -3.91 4.27 -17.86
N ALA A 98 -3.91 3.82 -16.59
CA ALA A 98 -5.09 3.90 -15.73
C ALA A 98 -5.46 5.35 -15.42
N TYR A 99 -4.46 6.17 -15.07
CA TYR A 99 -4.61 7.61 -14.88
C TYR A 99 -5.08 8.30 -16.17
N ASP A 100 -4.55 7.89 -17.32
CA ASP A 100 -4.87 8.50 -18.60
C ASP A 100 -6.33 8.30 -19.02
N ASN A 101 -6.91 7.17 -18.64
CA ASN A 101 -8.30 6.82 -18.86
C ASN A 101 -9.27 7.42 -17.82
N LEU A 102 -8.78 8.13 -16.82
CA LEU A 102 -9.65 8.87 -15.91
C LEU A 102 -10.39 9.97 -16.66
N HIS A 103 -11.63 10.23 -16.24
CA HIS A 103 -12.38 11.36 -16.73
C HIS A 103 -11.64 12.67 -16.45
N GLY A 104 -11.84 13.68 -17.31
CA GLY A 104 -11.11 14.96 -17.24
C GLY A 104 -11.16 15.61 -15.87
N CYS A 105 -12.29 15.59 -15.16
CA CYS A 105 -12.38 16.16 -13.80
C CYS A 105 -11.54 15.42 -12.75
N CYS A 106 -11.14 14.17 -13.02
CA CYS A 106 -10.30 13.39 -12.11
C CYS A 106 -8.81 13.45 -12.44
N LYS A 107 -8.42 14.22 -13.47
CA LYS A 107 -7.02 14.51 -13.76
C LYS A 107 -6.52 15.63 -12.85
N TYR A 108 -5.28 15.52 -12.41
CA TYR A 108 -4.54 16.48 -11.57
C TYR A 108 -3.06 16.50 -11.96
N ASP A 109 -2.39 17.62 -11.70
CA ASP A 109 -0.96 17.74 -11.92
C ASP A 109 -0.19 16.77 -11.02
N ARG A 110 0.36 15.72 -11.64
CA ARG A 110 1.22 14.77 -10.96
C ARG A 110 2.64 15.32 -10.97
N LYS A 111 3.23 15.52 -9.79
CA LYS A 111 4.68 15.73 -9.69
C LYS A 111 5.32 14.45 -10.22
N GLU A 112 5.98 14.55 -11.37
CA GLU A 112 6.26 13.45 -12.30
C GLU A 112 6.18 12.07 -11.65
N ALA A 113 5.07 11.40 -11.92
CA ALA A 113 4.96 9.97 -11.75
C ALA A 113 6.06 9.36 -12.61
N THR A 114 7.21 9.02 -11.99
CA THR A 114 8.17 8.14 -12.63
C THR A 114 7.35 6.96 -13.08
N ALA A 115 7.19 6.82 -14.39
CA ALA A 115 6.45 5.73 -14.96
C ALA A 115 6.89 4.47 -14.21
N SER A 116 5.97 3.78 -13.56
CA SER A 116 6.17 2.38 -13.25
C SER A 116 6.25 1.68 -14.60
N THR A 117 7.39 1.83 -15.28
CA THR A 117 7.98 0.87 -16.20
C THR A 117 8.23 -0.36 -15.36
N ALA A 118 7.14 -1.07 -15.06
CA ALA A 118 7.22 -2.46 -14.68
C ALA A 118 8.07 -3.09 -15.79
N SER A 119 9.32 -3.34 -15.45
CA SER A 119 10.33 -3.77 -16.39
C SER A 119 10.17 -5.28 -16.46
N TYR A 120 9.72 -5.83 -17.57
CA TYR A 120 9.53 -7.27 -17.69
C TYR A 120 10.81 -7.90 -18.24
N TYR A 121 11.18 -9.08 -17.77
CA TYR A 121 12.33 -9.84 -18.26
C TYR A 121 11.95 -11.26 -18.63
N CYS A 122 12.63 -11.83 -19.62
CA CYS A 122 12.46 -13.24 -19.97
C CYS A 122 13.23 -14.12 -18.97
N PRO A 123 12.57 -15.03 -18.22
CA PRO A 123 13.24 -15.87 -17.21
C PRO A 123 14.33 -16.77 -17.79
N MET A 124 14.19 -17.14 -19.07
CA MET A 124 15.16 -17.96 -19.79
C MET A 124 16.33 -17.15 -20.36
N LYS A 125 16.32 -15.81 -20.25
CA LYS A 125 17.35 -14.91 -20.78
C LYS A 125 17.67 -15.15 -22.27
N CYS A 126 16.67 -15.54 -23.07
CA CYS A 126 16.87 -15.82 -24.51
C CYS A 126 17.38 -14.60 -25.30
N GLU A 127 17.13 -13.40 -24.77
CA GLU A 127 17.64 -12.13 -25.31
C GLU A 127 18.59 -11.45 -24.30
N GLY A 128 19.25 -12.23 -23.44
CA GLY A 128 20.11 -11.71 -22.37
C GLY A 128 19.33 -10.92 -21.31
N ASP A 129 19.81 -9.73 -20.97
CA ASP A 129 19.21 -8.82 -19.98
C ASP A 129 18.20 -7.83 -20.59
N LYS A 130 17.68 -8.14 -21.78
CA LYS A 130 16.65 -7.32 -22.42
C LYS A 130 15.43 -7.16 -21.52
N ILE A 131 15.03 -5.91 -21.35
CA ILE A 131 13.87 -5.48 -20.58
C ILE A 131 12.76 -5.06 -21.54
N TYR A 132 11.51 -5.40 -21.20
CA TYR A 132 10.33 -4.99 -21.94
C TYR A 132 9.46 -4.09 -21.05
N ASP A 133 8.81 -3.10 -21.65
CA ASP A 133 7.97 -2.14 -20.90
C ASP A 133 6.52 -2.62 -20.69
N LYS A 134 6.18 -3.79 -21.23
CA LYS A 134 4.82 -4.34 -21.23
C LYS A 134 4.80 -5.81 -20.84
N ALA A 135 3.74 -6.20 -20.14
CA ALA A 135 3.42 -7.59 -19.87
C ALA A 135 3.16 -8.34 -21.18
N GLY A 136 3.50 -9.62 -21.21
CA GLY A 136 3.23 -10.48 -22.35
C GLY A 136 4.12 -11.70 -22.40
N THR A 137 4.18 -12.29 -23.59
CA THR A 137 4.97 -13.49 -23.88
C THR A 137 6.26 -13.10 -24.56
N CYS A 138 7.37 -13.76 -24.21
CA CYS A 138 8.65 -13.56 -24.85
C CYS A 138 8.56 -13.96 -26.34
N PRO A 139 8.93 -13.07 -27.29
CA PRO A 139 8.85 -13.36 -28.72
C PRO A 139 9.88 -14.41 -29.20
N LYS A 140 10.87 -14.76 -28.35
CA LYS A 140 11.87 -15.79 -28.69
C LYS A 140 11.48 -17.20 -28.26
N CYS A 141 10.98 -17.35 -27.04
CA CYS A 141 10.72 -18.67 -26.46
C CYS A 141 9.25 -18.96 -26.16
N GLY A 142 8.34 -17.98 -26.37
CA GLY A 142 6.92 -18.21 -26.12
C GLY A 142 6.56 -18.32 -24.62
N MET A 143 7.49 -18.06 -23.70
CA MET A 143 7.24 -18.10 -22.26
C MET A 143 6.80 -16.72 -21.73
N ASN A 144 5.91 -16.68 -20.73
CA ASN A 144 5.48 -15.44 -20.09
C ASN A 144 6.66 -14.67 -19.48
N LEU A 145 6.73 -13.37 -19.76
CA LEU A 145 7.70 -12.47 -19.18
C LEU A 145 7.38 -12.24 -17.70
N LYS A 146 8.41 -12.23 -16.84
CA LYS A 146 8.27 -11.93 -15.42
C LYS A 146 8.48 -10.45 -15.16
N GLU A 147 7.66 -9.89 -14.29
CA GLU A 147 7.86 -8.54 -13.77
C GLU A 147 9.16 -8.47 -12.95
N LYS A 148 10.08 -7.61 -13.37
CA LYS A 148 11.16 -7.12 -12.52
C LYS A 148 10.53 -6.12 -11.56
N LYS A 149 10.12 -6.64 -10.41
CA LYS A 149 9.83 -5.81 -9.25
C LYS A 149 11.18 -5.30 -8.75
N GLU A 150 11.53 -4.06 -9.09
CA GLU A 150 12.51 -3.37 -8.25
C GLU A 150 11.90 -3.30 -6.84
N PRO A 151 12.66 -3.64 -5.79
CA PRO A 151 12.19 -3.34 -4.45
C PRO A 151 11.90 -1.84 -4.43
N ALA A 152 10.68 -1.49 -4.04
CA ALA A 152 10.27 -0.12 -3.83
C ALA A 152 11.39 0.60 -3.09
N LYS A 153 11.97 1.62 -3.75
CA LYS A 153 13.03 2.44 -3.19
C LYS A 153 12.41 3.29 -2.08
N MET A 154 12.26 2.69 -0.91
CA MET A 154 12.04 3.37 0.35
C MET A 154 12.96 2.71 1.37
N GLU A 155 14.26 3.00 1.27
CA GLU A 155 15.07 3.21 2.46
C GLU A 155 15.81 4.53 2.26
N ALA A 156 15.68 5.39 3.27
CA ALA A 156 16.19 6.75 3.28
C ALA A 156 17.66 6.79 2.87
N MET A 157 17.98 7.71 1.96
CA MET A 157 19.34 8.00 1.50
C MET A 157 20.12 8.70 2.62
N ASN A 158 20.42 7.99 3.70
CA ASN A 158 21.40 8.43 4.67
C ASN A 158 22.77 8.13 4.06
N THR A 159 23.40 9.14 3.47
CA THR A 159 24.80 9.03 3.02
C THR A 159 25.67 8.97 4.27
N TYR A 160 26.49 7.93 4.45
CA TYR A 160 27.38 7.82 5.59
C TYR A 160 28.73 8.46 5.25
N SER A 161 29.28 9.29 6.13
CA SER A 161 30.56 9.98 5.97
C SER A 161 31.51 9.59 7.09
N CYS A 162 32.81 9.51 6.78
CA CYS A 162 33.82 9.36 7.81
C CYS A 162 34.01 10.70 8.55
N PRO A 163 33.98 10.75 9.90
CA PRO A 163 34.20 11.98 10.66
C PRO A 163 35.64 12.50 10.55
N MET A 164 36.59 11.68 10.09
CA MET A 164 37.99 12.07 9.90
C MET A 164 38.31 12.39 8.43
N HIS A 165 37.67 11.70 7.48
CA HIS A 165 37.92 11.85 6.05
C HIS A 165 36.63 12.27 5.35
N ALA A 166 36.43 13.58 5.21
CA ALA A 166 35.22 14.14 4.61
C ALA A 166 34.96 13.68 3.15
N ALA A 167 36.02 13.21 2.46
CA ALA A 167 35.93 12.66 1.11
C ALA A 167 35.40 11.21 1.07
N VAL A 168 35.41 10.50 2.20
CA VAL A 168 34.93 9.11 2.27
C VAL A 168 33.43 9.11 2.56
N THR A 169 32.65 8.80 1.55
CA THR A 169 31.20 8.65 1.65
C THR A 169 30.75 7.26 1.20
N SER A 170 29.70 6.74 1.82
CA SER A 170 29.14 5.41 1.54
C SER A 170 27.63 5.44 1.56
N ALA A 171 26.98 4.69 0.67
CA ALA A 171 25.53 4.49 0.68
C ALA A 171 25.08 3.48 1.76
N LYS A 172 26.00 2.87 2.50
CA LYS A 172 25.74 1.85 3.53
C LYS A 172 26.54 2.12 4.81
N PRO A 173 26.01 1.77 6.00
CA PRO A 173 26.81 1.71 7.22
C PRO A 173 28.02 0.79 7.04
N GLY A 174 29.14 1.14 7.64
CA GLY A 174 30.34 0.32 7.56
C GLY A 174 31.55 1.03 8.14
N LYS A 175 32.71 0.40 8.04
CA LYS A 175 34.00 0.97 8.45
C LYS A 175 34.63 1.74 7.32
N CYS A 176 35.23 2.89 7.64
CA CYS A 176 36.00 3.68 6.72
C CYS A 176 37.19 2.85 6.21
N PRO A 177 37.39 2.69 4.89
CA PRO A 177 38.54 1.97 4.35
C PRO A 177 39.88 2.63 4.69
N ASP A 178 39.89 3.94 4.94
CA ASP A 178 41.13 4.69 5.19
C ASP A 178 41.54 4.72 6.67
N CYS A 179 40.61 4.60 7.61
CA CYS A 179 40.93 4.66 9.05
C CYS A 179 40.26 3.58 9.93
N GLY A 180 39.43 2.71 9.36
CA GLY A 180 38.75 1.63 10.10
C GLY A 180 37.66 2.09 11.07
N MET A 181 37.45 3.39 11.25
CA MET A 181 36.38 3.94 12.10
C MET A 181 35.00 3.80 11.44
N ASP A 182 33.96 3.68 12.26
CA ASP A 182 32.59 3.54 11.77
C ASP A 182 32.12 4.84 11.08
N LEU A 183 31.59 4.70 9.87
CA LEU A 183 31.00 5.79 9.10
C LEU A 183 29.69 6.23 9.77
N LYS A 184 29.49 7.54 9.91
CA LYS A 184 28.30 8.11 10.56
C LYS A 184 27.34 8.67 9.51
N PRO A 185 26.01 8.64 9.75
CA PRO A 185 25.04 9.26 8.85
C PRO A 185 25.36 10.76 8.68
N LYS A 186 25.46 11.22 7.43
CA LYS A 186 25.49 12.63 7.06
C LYS A 186 24.03 13.09 7.05
N GLN A 187 23.68 13.96 8.01
CA GLN A 187 22.37 14.62 8.05
C GLN A 187 22.20 15.59 6.88
#